data_AF-A0A3C1KS81-F1
#
_entry.id   AF-A0A3C1KS81-F1
#
_cell.length_a   1.000
_cell.length_b   1.000
_cell.length_c   1.000
_cell.angle_alpha   90.00
_cell.angle_beta   90.00
_cell.angle_gamma   90.00
#
_symmetry.space_group_name_H-M   'P 1'
#
loop_
_entity.id
_entity.type
_entity.pdbx_description
1 polymer ?
#
loop_
_entity_poly.entity_id
_entity_poly.type
_entity_poly.pdbx_seq_one_letter_code
_entity_poly.pdbx_strand_id
1 'polypeptide(L)'
;FMPIEPAWIEAMRHNRDLFGYGYQRGVVLVSHSTLMPVLRTVANLWIVERSNREAQEISRSAGDLYNQVCTVAERLQRLGNTLQTAANQYNSTVLGLSGRQGLAGKVDRFQHLSTATSKTMPTLDPLHLDIDVDRLTAIDRGSRTDDTAPENGDETAG
;
A
#
# COMPACT_ATOMS: atom_id res chain seq x y z
N PHE A 1 -30.43 39.56 8.40
CA PHE A 1 -31.53 38.84 9.06
C PHE A 1 -32.70 39.80 9.22
N MET A 2 -33.88 39.44 8.75
CA MET A 2 -35.10 40.25 8.91
C MET A 2 -36.11 39.50 9.80
N PRO A 3 -36.40 40.00 11.01
CA PRO A 3 -37.24 39.27 11.96
C PRO A 3 -38.74 39.30 11.62
N ILE A 4 -39.18 40.25 10.79
CA ILE A 4 -40.59 40.45 10.46
C ILE A 4 -40.83 39.98 9.02
N GLU A 5 -41.32 38.75 8.86
CA GLU A 5 -41.58 38.13 7.54
C GLU A 5 -42.55 38.95 6.66
N PRO A 6 -43.63 39.56 7.18
CA PRO A 6 -44.52 40.40 6.34
C PRO A 6 -43.80 41.62 5.75
N ALA A 7 -42.89 42.24 6.51
CA ALA A 7 -42.10 43.37 6.03
C ALA A 7 -41.09 42.95 4.94
N TRP A 8 -40.57 41.71 5.03
CA TRP A 8 -39.70 41.11 4.01
C TRP A 8 -40.43 40.91 2.69
N ILE A 9 -41.63 40.33 2.76
CA ILE A 9 -42.49 40.09 1.58
C ILE A 9 -42.89 41.41 0.94
N GLU A 10 -43.28 42.41 1.74
CA GLU A 10 -43.67 43.73 1.22
C GLU A 10 -42.49 44.48 0.60
N ALA A 11 -41.30 44.40 1.20
CA ALA A 11 -40.09 44.96 0.63
C ALA A 11 -39.73 44.33 -0.73
N MET A 12 -39.85 43.01 -0.88
CA MET A 12 -39.65 42.35 -2.19
C MET A 12 -40.75 42.66 -3.20
N ARG A 13 -42.00 42.86 -2.75
CA ARG A 13 -43.10 43.26 -3.63
C ARG A 13 -42.84 44.63 -4.25
N HIS A 14 -42.29 45.56 -3.47
CA HIS A 14 -41.93 46.89 -3.96
C HIS A 14 -40.64 46.91 -4.78
N ASN A 15 -39.63 46.10 -4.42
CA ASN A 15 -38.37 46.04 -5.16
C ASN A 15 -37.87 44.59 -5.26
N ARG A 16 -38.14 43.97 -6.42
CA ARG A 16 -37.77 42.57 -6.69
C ARG A 16 -36.26 42.39 -6.92
N ASP A 17 -35.55 43.45 -7.33
CA ASP A 17 -34.11 43.41 -7.60
C ASP A 17 -33.27 43.50 -6.32
N LEU A 18 -33.89 43.87 -5.20
CA LEU A 18 -33.22 44.01 -3.91
C LEU A 18 -32.50 42.72 -3.47
N PHE A 19 -33.09 41.56 -3.75
CA PHE A 19 -32.48 40.27 -3.46
C PHE A 19 -31.23 40.04 -4.32
N GLY A 20 -31.33 40.28 -5.64
CA GLY A 20 -30.21 40.13 -6.57
C GLY A 20 -29.06 41.10 -6.26
N TYR A 21 -29.39 42.33 -5.88
CA TYR A 21 -28.42 43.34 -5.46
C TYR A 21 -27.62 42.91 -4.23
N GLY A 22 -28.29 42.34 -3.21
CA GLY A 22 -27.61 41.77 -2.05
C GLY A 22 -26.74 40.57 -2.42
N TYR A 23 -27.29 39.65 -3.23
CA TYR A 23 -26.61 38.42 -3.64
C TYR A 23 -25.30 38.70 -4.40
N GLN A 24 -25.30 39.65 -5.34
CA GLN A 24 -24.10 40.06 -6.08
C GLN A 24 -22.99 40.64 -5.19
N ARG A 25 -23.35 41.15 -4.01
CA ARG A 25 -22.41 41.68 -3.01
C ARG A 25 -22.07 40.67 -1.91
N GLY A 26 -22.48 39.40 -2.07
CA GLY A 26 -22.24 38.35 -1.09
C GLY A 26 -23.12 38.45 0.17
N VAL A 27 -24.19 39.25 0.13
CA VAL A 27 -25.13 39.43 1.25
C VAL A 27 -26.45 38.74 0.95
N VAL A 28 -26.69 37.61 1.62
CA VAL A 28 -27.98 36.91 1.54
C VAL A 28 -28.91 37.41 2.64
N LEU A 29 -30.06 37.95 2.24
CA LEU A 29 -31.11 38.27 3.20
C LEU A 29 -31.90 37.00 3.52
N VAL A 30 -32.05 36.77 4.82
CA VAL A 30 -32.76 35.63 5.40
C VAL A 30 -33.78 36.12 6.44
N SER A 31 -34.93 35.47 6.44
CA SER A 31 -36.01 35.59 7.43
C SER A 31 -35.94 34.46 8.47
N HIS A 32 -36.83 34.46 9.46
CA HIS A 32 -36.88 33.40 10.47
C HIS A 32 -37.03 32.00 9.87
N SER A 33 -37.80 31.88 8.78
CA SER A 33 -38.06 30.59 8.10
C SER A 33 -36.90 30.10 7.24
N THR A 34 -36.09 31.02 6.69
CA THR A 34 -35.00 30.71 5.73
C THR A 34 -33.62 30.67 6.36
N LEU A 35 -33.45 31.21 7.58
CA LEU A 35 -32.20 31.16 8.32
C LEU A 35 -31.78 29.72 8.65
N MET A 36 -32.68 28.93 9.24
CA MET A 36 -32.38 27.56 9.68
C MET A 36 -31.95 26.63 8.52
N PRO A 37 -32.64 26.64 7.36
CA PRO A 37 -32.18 25.93 6.17
C PRO A 37 -30.78 26.35 5.72
N VAL A 38 -30.49 27.65 5.62
CA VAL A 38 -29.18 28.16 5.16
C VAL A 38 -28.06 27.76 6.12
N LEU A 39 -28.27 27.89 7.43
CA LEU A 39 -27.29 27.46 8.43
C LEU A 39 -27.03 25.95 8.37
N ARG A 40 -28.08 25.14 8.15
CA ARG A 40 -27.95 23.70 7.96
C ARG A 40 -27.15 23.38 6.69
N THR A 41 -27.35 24.11 5.61
CA THR A 41 -26.56 23.96 4.38
C THR A 41 -25.08 24.23 4.65
N VAL A 42 -24.75 25.31 5.37
CA VAL A 42 -23.35 25.62 5.74
C VAL A 42 -22.75 24.55 6.65
N ALA A 43 -23.49 24.10 7.65
CA ALA A 43 -23.06 23.02 8.54
C ALA A 43 -22.80 21.71 7.77
N ASN A 44 -23.70 21.35 6.86
CA ASN A 44 -23.52 20.19 5.99
C ASN A 44 -22.31 20.34 5.07
N LEU A 45 -22.07 21.54 4.53
CA LEU A 45 -20.92 21.81 3.69
C LEU A 45 -19.60 21.59 4.46
N TRP A 46 -19.52 21.98 5.73
CA TRP A 46 -18.35 21.70 6.57
C TRP A 46 -18.14 20.23 6.85
N ILE A 47 -19.22 19.45 7.04
CA ILE A 47 -19.12 18.00 7.22
C ILE A 47 -18.56 17.34 5.96
N VAL A 48 -19.06 17.74 4.79
CA VAL A 48 -18.59 17.24 3.48
C VAL A 48 -17.13 17.62 3.26
N GLU A 49 -16.76 18.87 3.50
CA GLU A 49 -15.37 19.35 3.35
C GLU A 49 -14.41 18.58 4.26
N ARG A 50 -14.79 18.38 5.52
CA ARG A 50 -14.00 17.60 6.47
C ARG A 50 -13.84 16.15 6.02
N SER A 51 -14.93 15.51 5.59
CA SER A 51 -14.90 14.13 5.08
C SER A 51 -14.01 14.00 3.85
N ASN A 52 -14.03 14.98 2.95
CA ASN A 52 -13.18 14.99 1.76
C ASN A 52 -11.69 15.09 2.16
N ARG A 53 -11.35 15.99 3.08
CA ARG A 53 -9.98 16.12 3.59
C ARG A 53 -9.48 14.85 4.26
N GLU A 54 -10.30 14.23 5.12
CA GLU A 54 -9.97 12.97 5.79
C GLU A 54 -9.77 11.84 4.77
N ALA A 55 -10.63 11.72 3.75
CA ALA A 55 -10.47 10.74 2.68
C ALA A 55 -9.16 10.95 1.90
N GLN A 56 -8.80 12.19 1.59
CA GLN A 56 -7.56 12.50 0.88
C GLN A 56 -6.31 12.19 1.72
N GLU A 57 -6.34 12.44 3.03
CA GLU A 57 -5.27 12.06 3.96
C GLU A 57 -5.11 10.54 4.08
N ILE A 58 -6.23 9.80 4.11
CA ILE A 58 -6.23 8.33 4.12
C ILE A 58 -5.65 7.80 2.79
N SER A 59 -6.10 8.30 1.65
CA SER A 59 -5.56 7.89 0.33
C SER A 59 -4.07 8.14 0.22
N ARG A 60 -3.59 9.30 0.69
CA ARG A 60 -2.15 9.60 0.73
C ARG A 60 -1.38 8.64 1.62
N SER A 61 -1.87 8.42 2.84
CA SER A 61 -1.24 7.52 3.81
C SER A 61 -1.22 6.06 3.31
N ALA A 62 -2.26 5.64 2.60
CA ALA A 62 -2.33 4.32 1.96
C ALA A 62 -1.29 4.18 0.84
N GLY A 63 -1.11 5.22 0.01
CA GLY A 63 -0.06 5.25 -1.02
C GLY A 63 1.35 5.15 -0.42
N ASP A 64 1.62 5.91 0.65
CA ASP A 64 2.91 5.88 1.35
C ASP A 64 3.18 4.50 1.97
N LEU A 65 2.17 3.87 2.59
CA LEU A 65 2.27 2.53 3.15
C LEU A 65 2.56 1.48 2.06
N TYR A 66 1.87 1.56 0.92
CA TYR A 66 2.10 0.66 -0.21
C TYR A 66 3.56 0.76 -0.70
N ASN A 67 4.08 1.98 -0.88
CA ASN A 67 5.46 2.21 -1.28
C ASN A 67 6.48 1.63 -0.28
N GLN A 68 6.20 1.74 1.02
CA GLN A 68 7.04 1.14 2.07
C GLN A 68 7.05 -0.39 1.97
N VAL A 69 5.88 -1.00 1.76
CA VAL A 69 5.77 -2.47 1.58
C VAL A 69 6.55 -2.94 0.35
N CYS A 70 6.42 -2.25 -0.79
CA CYS A 70 7.20 -2.55 -1.99
C CYS A 70 8.71 -2.46 -1.73
N THR A 71 9.15 -1.41 -1.04
CA THR A 71 10.57 -1.24 -0.67
C THR A 71 11.09 -2.38 0.20
N VAL A 72 10.28 -2.87 1.14
CA VAL A 72 10.64 -4.02 1.99
C VAL A 72 10.69 -5.31 1.17
N ALA A 73 9.73 -5.53 0.26
CA ALA A 73 9.72 -6.68 -0.63
C ALA A 73 10.98 -6.75 -1.51
N GLU A 74 11.40 -5.63 -2.09
CA GLU A 74 12.66 -5.57 -2.86
C GLU A 74 13.89 -5.92 -2.01
N ARG A 75 13.95 -5.43 -0.76
CA ARG A 75 15.04 -5.75 0.16
C ARG A 75 15.08 -7.23 0.49
N LEU A 76 13.92 -7.84 0.73
CA LEU A 76 13.79 -9.28 0.97
C LEU A 76 14.21 -10.10 -0.24
N GLN A 77 13.84 -9.70 -1.45
CA GLN A 77 14.28 -10.36 -2.68
C GLN A 77 15.81 -10.33 -2.83
N ARG A 78 16.43 -9.17 -2.59
CA ARG A 78 17.91 -9.06 -2.61
C ARG A 78 18.56 -9.94 -1.55
N LEU A 79 17.99 -9.98 -0.34
CA LEU A 79 18.46 -10.85 0.74
C LEU A 79 18.39 -12.33 0.35
N GLY A 80 17.27 -12.78 -0.23
CA GLY A 80 17.12 -14.15 -0.75
C GLY A 80 18.23 -14.53 -1.73
N ASN A 81 18.54 -13.64 -2.69
CA ASN A 81 19.62 -13.86 -3.65
C ASN A 81 21.00 -13.96 -2.98
N THR A 82 21.27 -13.12 -1.96
CA THR A 82 22.53 -13.20 -1.21
C THR A 82 22.66 -14.48 -0.40
N LEU A 83 21.58 -14.95 0.21
CA LEU A 83 21.55 -16.23 0.93
C LEU A 83 21.78 -17.41 -0.01
N GLN A 84 21.15 -17.39 -1.20
CA GLN A 84 21.40 -18.41 -2.22
C GLN A 84 22.87 -18.45 -2.63
N THR A 85 23.48 -17.28 -2.82
CA THR A 85 24.90 -17.16 -3.18
C THR A 85 25.79 -17.70 -2.05
N ALA A 86 25.50 -17.35 -0.80
CA ALA A 86 26.23 -17.84 0.36
C ALA A 86 26.10 -19.37 0.51
N ALA A 87 24.89 -19.92 0.32
CA ALA A 87 24.65 -21.36 0.34
C ALA A 87 25.44 -22.09 -0.76
N ASN A 88 25.47 -21.53 -1.97
CA ASN A 88 26.27 -22.07 -3.07
C ASN A 88 27.77 -22.07 -2.73
N GLN A 89 28.28 -20.97 -2.15
CA GLN A 89 29.69 -20.88 -1.74
C GLN A 89 30.03 -21.89 -0.64
N TYR A 90 29.15 -22.06 0.35
CA TYR A 90 29.29 -23.08 1.39
C TYR A 90 29.35 -24.48 0.77
N ASN A 91 28.38 -24.83 -0.08
CA ASN A 91 28.32 -26.13 -0.73
C ASN A 91 29.56 -26.40 -1.61
N SER A 92 30.05 -25.38 -2.34
CA SER A 92 31.29 -25.49 -3.12
C SER A 92 32.52 -25.75 -2.24
N THR A 93 32.56 -25.17 -1.04
CA THR A 93 33.66 -25.33 -0.08
C THR A 93 33.62 -26.73 0.54
N VAL A 94 32.43 -27.21 0.91
CA VAL A 94 32.21 -28.57 1.39
C VAL A 94 32.60 -29.59 0.32
N LEU A 95 32.21 -29.38 -0.94
CA LEU A 95 32.62 -30.23 -2.07
C LEU A 95 34.15 -30.19 -2.29
N GLY A 96 34.80 -29.04 -2.12
CA GLY A 96 36.26 -28.93 -2.22
C GLY A 96 37.01 -29.63 -1.08
N LEU A 97 36.43 -29.65 0.13
CA LEU A 97 36.98 -30.33 1.28
C LEU A 97 36.76 -31.85 1.23
N SER A 98 35.55 -32.28 0.89
CA SER A 98 35.08 -33.68 0.93
C SER A 98 35.17 -34.42 -0.42
N GLY A 99 35.42 -33.73 -1.52
CA GLY A 99 35.44 -34.31 -2.87
C GLY A 99 36.60 -35.30 -3.11
N ARG A 100 36.49 -36.10 -4.17
CA ARG A 100 37.42 -37.20 -4.54
C ARG A 100 38.91 -36.79 -4.69
N GLN A 101 39.18 -35.50 -4.86
CA GLN A 101 40.53 -34.90 -4.96
C GLN A 101 40.78 -33.84 -3.86
N GLY A 102 39.87 -33.76 -2.89
CA GLY A 102 39.82 -32.78 -1.81
C GLY A 102 40.81 -33.04 -0.69
N LEU A 103 40.93 -32.03 0.18
CA LEU A 103 41.86 -32.03 1.30
C LEU A 103 41.64 -33.22 2.25
N ALA A 104 40.40 -33.74 2.37
CA ALA A 104 40.11 -34.95 3.14
C ALA A 104 40.94 -36.17 2.71
N GLY A 105 40.98 -36.49 1.41
CA GLY A 105 41.78 -37.61 0.91
C GLY A 105 43.30 -37.37 0.96
N LYS A 106 43.75 -36.11 1.01
CA LYS A 106 45.18 -35.78 1.22
C LYS A 106 45.57 -35.87 2.69
N VAL A 107 44.71 -35.42 3.60
CA VAL A 107 44.91 -35.51 5.05
C VAL A 107 44.85 -36.96 5.52
N ASP A 108 43.94 -37.79 4.99
CA ASP A 108 43.85 -39.22 5.30
C ASP A 108 45.13 -39.98 4.91
N ARG A 109 45.65 -39.74 3.69
CA ARG A 109 46.96 -40.25 3.25
C ARG A 109 48.13 -39.75 4.10
N PHE A 110 48.04 -38.54 4.66
CA PHE A 110 49.08 -37.94 5.51
C PHE A 110 49.02 -38.45 6.95
N GLN A 111 47.82 -38.71 7.48
CA GLN A 111 47.58 -39.30 8.81
C GLN A 111 48.11 -40.73 8.87
N HIS A 112 48.02 -41.48 7.76
CA HIS A 112 48.62 -42.81 7.63
C HIS A 112 50.17 -42.81 7.66
N LEU A 113 50.80 -41.63 7.49
CA LEU A 113 52.25 -41.41 7.43
C LEU A 113 52.82 -40.70 8.67
N SER A 114 51.99 -40.09 9.52
CA SER A 114 52.44 -39.32 10.69
C SER A 114 51.75 -39.81 11.97
N THR A 115 52.55 -40.24 12.95
CA THR A 115 52.13 -40.63 14.31
C THR A 115 51.72 -39.45 15.21
N ALA A 116 51.47 -38.26 14.66
CA ALA A 116 51.38 -37.02 15.42
C ALA A 116 50.08 -36.20 15.25
N THR A 117 48.95 -36.80 14.85
CA THR A 117 47.68 -36.03 14.71
C THR A 117 46.45 -36.78 15.24
N SER A 118 45.84 -36.22 16.29
CA SER A 118 44.74 -36.80 17.09
C SER A 118 43.35 -36.17 16.80
N LYS A 119 43.20 -35.35 15.76
CA LYS A 119 41.91 -34.71 15.43
C LYS A 119 41.31 -35.29 14.15
N THR A 120 40.15 -35.92 14.29
CA THR A 120 39.32 -36.42 13.19
C THR A 120 38.53 -35.27 12.56
N MET A 121 38.48 -35.21 11.22
CA MET A 121 37.68 -34.20 10.53
C MET A 121 36.18 -34.43 10.76
N PRO A 122 35.40 -33.38 11.08
CA PRO A 122 33.96 -33.49 11.17
C PRO A 122 33.34 -33.71 9.78
N THR A 123 32.32 -34.58 9.71
CA THR A 123 31.48 -34.73 8.52
C THR A 123 30.69 -33.46 8.30
N LEU A 124 30.86 -32.82 7.14
CA LEU A 124 30.11 -31.63 6.76
C LEU A 124 29.00 -32.04 5.80
N ASP A 125 27.76 -31.85 6.24
CA ASP A 125 26.59 -32.06 5.39
C ASP A 125 26.34 -30.81 4.49
N PRO A 126 25.91 -31.01 3.24
CA PRO A 126 25.51 -29.92 2.36
C PRO A 126 24.36 -29.11 2.95
N LEU A 127 24.41 -27.79 2.80
CA LEU A 127 23.32 -26.92 3.22
C LEU A 127 22.24 -26.96 2.12
N HIS A 128 21.07 -27.50 2.44
CA HIS A 128 19.87 -27.38 1.60
C HIS A 128 19.02 -26.23 2.16
N LEU A 129 18.99 -25.09 1.45
CA LEU A 129 18.06 -24.01 1.75
C LEU A 129 16.81 -24.23 0.88
N ASP A 130 15.78 -24.85 1.45
CA ASP A 130 14.44 -24.83 0.85
C ASP A 130 13.82 -23.44 1.07
N ILE A 131 14.09 -22.51 0.15
CA ILE A 131 13.40 -21.23 0.13
C ILE A 131 12.03 -21.49 -0.51
N ASP A 132 10.99 -21.46 0.32
CA ASP A 132 9.60 -21.66 -0.09
C ASP A 132 9.12 -20.48 -0.97
N VAL A 133 9.26 -20.64 -2.28
CA VAL A 133 8.91 -19.64 -3.31
C VAL A 133 7.41 -19.57 -3.61
N ASP A 134 6.60 -20.48 -3.07
CA ASP A 134 5.17 -20.52 -3.37
C ASP A 134 4.45 -19.27 -2.85
N ARG A 135 4.91 -18.70 -1.72
CA ARG A 135 4.37 -17.44 -1.19
C ARG A 135 4.72 -16.21 -2.04
N LEU A 136 5.80 -16.24 -2.82
CA LEU A 136 6.16 -15.15 -3.73
C LEU A 136 5.22 -15.08 -4.95
N THR A 137 4.75 -16.24 -5.44
CA THR A 137 3.83 -16.30 -6.60
C THR A 137 2.38 -15.95 -6.26
N ALA A 138 1.99 -16.09 -4.99
CA ALA A 138 0.64 -15.74 -4.52
C ALA A 138 0.38 -14.22 -4.54
N ILE A 139 1.42 -13.39 -4.36
CA ILE A 139 1.30 -11.93 -4.38
C ILE A 139 1.06 -11.39 -5.80
N ASP A 140 1.65 -12.03 -6.82
CA ASP A 140 1.52 -11.65 -8.24
C ASP A 140 0.07 -11.78 -8.75
N ARG A 141 -0.64 -12.84 -8.38
CA ARG A 141 -2.03 -13.09 -8.82
C ARG A 141 -3.08 -12.15 -8.22
N GLY A 142 -2.79 -11.51 -7.08
CA GLY A 142 -3.72 -10.60 -6.40
C GLY A 142 -3.81 -9.21 -7.01
N SER A 143 -2.91 -8.85 -7.93
CA SER A 143 -2.83 -7.50 -8.54
C SER A 143 -3.59 -7.35 -9.86
N ARG A 144 -4.27 -8.42 -10.34
CA ARG A 144 -4.89 -8.46 -11.68
C ARG A 144 -6.43 -8.45 -11.69
N THR A 145 -7.07 -8.04 -10.59
CA THR A 145 -8.53 -7.95 -10.47
C THR A 145 -8.97 -6.55 -10.05
N ASP A 146 -8.91 -5.59 -10.96
CA ASP A 146 -9.93 -4.53 -11.11
C ASP A 146 -9.50 -3.56 -12.23
N ASP A 147 -9.68 -3.95 -13.49
CA ASP A 147 -9.79 -2.95 -14.56
C ASP A 147 -10.51 -3.54 -15.79
N THR A 148 -11.74 -4.03 -15.60
CA THR A 148 -12.68 -4.26 -16.71
C THR A 148 -14.13 -4.00 -16.26
N ALA A 149 -14.51 -2.74 -16.16
CA ALA A 149 -15.85 -2.23 -16.50
C ALA A 149 -15.72 -0.71 -16.73
N PRO A 150 -16.48 -0.08 -17.64
CA PRO A 150 -17.83 -0.43 -18.08
C PRO A 150 -17.94 -0.45 -19.64
N GLU A 151 -19.05 -0.62 -20.37
CA GLU A 151 -20.43 -0.13 -20.30
C GLU A 151 -21.27 -0.84 -21.38
N ASN A 152 -22.54 -1.12 -21.05
CA ASN A 152 -23.77 -1.03 -21.86
C ASN A 152 -23.99 -1.76 -23.20
N GLY A 153 -25.16 -2.43 -23.25
CA GLY A 153 -26.01 -2.51 -24.44
C GLY A 153 -26.36 -3.93 -24.87
N ASP A 154 -27.51 -4.47 -24.41
CA ASP A 154 -28.63 -4.64 -25.34
C ASP A 154 -29.94 -4.92 -24.58
N GLU A 155 -30.91 -4.09 -24.90
CA GLU A 155 -32.34 -4.29 -24.69
C GLU A 155 -32.82 -5.41 -25.63
N THR A 156 -34.02 -5.92 -25.38
CA THR A 156 -34.80 -6.84 -26.23
C THR A 156 -34.58 -8.35 -26.07
N ALA A 157 -35.38 -8.95 -25.18
CA ALA A 157 -35.98 -10.25 -25.42
C ALA A 157 -37.32 -10.37 -24.65
N GLY A 158 -38.41 -10.64 -25.37
CA GLY A 158 -39.65 -11.20 -24.81
C GLY A 158 -40.88 -10.32 -24.93
#